data_AF-A0AAV0A3X5-F1
#
_entry.id   AF-A0AAV0A3X5-F1
#
_cell.length_a   1.000
_cell.length_b   1.000
_cell.length_c   1.000
_cell.angle_alpha   90.00
_cell.angle_beta   90.00
_cell.angle_gamma   90.00
#
_symmetry.space_group_name_H-M   'P 1'
#
loop_
_entity.id
_entity.type
_entity.pdbx_description
1 polymer ?
#
loop_
_entity_poly.entity_id
_entity_poly.type
_entity_poly.pdbx_seq_one_letter_code
_entity_poly.pdbx_strand_id
1 'polypeptide(L)'
;MAALRALVSGCGRQLQGFLAGPAATGWPWLPARGLREVVEIQEGKTTVIEGRITETPKATPNPPNPSGQCPICRWNLKHKYNYEDVLLLSQFIRPHGGMLPRNITGLCLEEHRKIEECVKMAHRAGLFPDHRPRLPEGSLPKSKPKLNR
;
A
#
# COMPACT_ATOMS: atom_id res chain seq x y z
N MET A 1 -39.14 -47.09 50.52
CA MET A 1 -37.67 -47.07 50.68
C MET A 1 -37.04 -47.58 49.38
N ALA A 2 -35.90 -47.01 49.00
CA ALA A 2 -35.10 -47.23 47.79
C ALA A 2 -35.62 -46.57 46.51
N ALA A 3 -34.84 -45.84 45.71
CA ALA A 3 -33.60 -45.09 45.89
C ALA A 3 -33.48 -44.24 44.61
N LEU A 4 -33.30 -42.92 44.76
CA LEU A 4 -32.96 -42.02 43.65
C LEU A 4 -31.62 -42.48 43.03
N ARG A 5 -31.56 -42.62 41.71
CA ARG A 5 -30.29 -42.64 40.97
C ARG A 5 -30.29 -41.50 39.95
N ALA A 6 -29.65 -40.40 40.34
CA ALA A 6 -29.28 -39.32 39.45
C ALA A 6 -28.12 -39.80 38.56
N LEU A 7 -28.29 -39.73 37.25
CA LEU A 7 -27.20 -39.93 36.29
C LEU A 7 -26.55 -38.57 36.02
N VAL A 8 -25.47 -38.28 36.75
CA VAL A 8 -24.51 -37.24 36.39
C VAL A 8 -23.69 -37.76 35.22
N SER A 9 -23.98 -37.29 34.01
CA SER A 9 -23.10 -37.48 32.85
C SER A 9 -22.07 -36.35 32.84
N GLY A 10 -20.92 -36.62 33.45
CA GLY A 10 -19.73 -35.77 33.34
C GLY A 10 -19.11 -35.95 31.97
N CYS A 11 -19.35 -35.01 31.05
CA CYS A 11 -18.58 -34.91 29.81
C CYS A 11 -17.41 -33.94 30.06
N GLY A 12 -16.28 -34.51 30.46
CA GLY A 12 -15.02 -33.80 30.62
C GLY A 12 -14.53 -33.27 29.28
N ARG A 13 -14.59 -31.94 29.09
CA ARG A 13 -13.82 -31.26 28.06
C ARG A 13 -12.40 -31.08 28.59
N GLN A 14 -11.48 -31.95 28.14
CA GLN A 14 -10.05 -31.71 28.28
C GLN A 14 -9.70 -30.36 27.64
N LEU A 15 -9.30 -29.39 28.46
CA LEU A 15 -8.53 -28.23 28.03
C LEU A 15 -7.09 -28.71 27.80
N GLN A 16 -6.78 -29.18 26.59
CA GLN A 16 -5.39 -29.33 26.17
C GLN A 16 -4.87 -27.97 25.72
N GLY A 17 -3.84 -27.51 26.43
CA GLY A 17 -3.22 -26.21 26.27
C GLY A 17 -2.60 -26.03 24.89
N PHE A 18 -2.91 -24.90 24.27
CA PHE A 18 -2.05 -24.31 23.26
C PHE A 18 -0.90 -23.62 23.99
N LEU A 19 0.26 -24.27 24.02
CA LEU A 19 1.53 -23.56 24.16
C LEU A 19 1.68 -22.70 22.90
N ALA A 20 1.19 -21.46 22.98
CA ALA A 20 1.43 -20.45 21.98
C ALA A 20 2.92 -20.12 22.00
N GLY A 21 3.65 -20.60 20.98
CA GLY A 21 4.97 -20.06 20.65
C GLY A 21 4.90 -18.55 20.41
N PRO A 22 6.02 -17.82 20.50
CA PRO A 22 6.01 -16.37 20.42
C PRO A 22 5.42 -15.96 19.06
N ALA A 23 4.28 -15.28 19.11
CA ALA A 23 3.67 -14.65 17.95
C ALA A 23 4.74 -13.73 17.34
N ALA A 24 5.19 -14.08 16.14
CA ALA A 24 6.01 -13.19 15.34
C ALA A 24 5.27 -11.86 15.28
N THR A 25 5.91 -10.82 15.82
CA THR A 25 5.52 -9.42 15.76
C THR A 25 5.66 -8.88 14.34
N GLY A 26 5.13 -9.61 13.36
CA GLY A 26 4.91 -9.09 12.02
C GLY A 26 3.52 -8.46 12.01
N TRP A 27 3.43 -7.17 11.75
CA TRP A 27 2.14 -6.60 11.37
C TRP A 27 1.62 -7.39 10.18
N PRO A 28 0.48 -8.10 10.29
CA PRO A 28 -0.04 -8.85 9.16
C PRO A 28 -0.27 -7.86 8.03
N TRP A 29 0.32 -8.16 6.87
CA TRP A 29 0.11 -7.39 5.66
C TRP A 29 -1.41 -7.32 5.44
N LEU A 30 -1.97 -6.11 5.55
CA LEU A 30 -3.39 -5.92 5.27
C LEU A 30 -3.62 -6.40 3.82
N PRO A 31 -4.67 -7.20 3.56
CA PRO A 31 -4.96 -7.65 2.21
C PRO A 31 -5.08 -6.42 1.30
N ALA A 32 -4.34 -6.44 0.19
CA ALA A 32 -4.35 -5.33 -0.76
C ALA A 32 -5.78 -5.08 -1.23
N ARG A 33 -6.35 -3.91 -0.89
CA ARG A 33 -7.77 -3.58 -1.14
C ARG A 33 -8.11 -3.23 -2.60
N GLY A 34 -7.20 -3.52 -3.53
CA GLY A 34 -7.26 -3.11 -4.94
C GLY A 34 -7.17 -1.59 -5.11
N LEU A 35 -6.95 -1.14 -6.36
CA LEU A 35 -7.20 0.26 -6.71
C LEU A 35 -8.70 0.47 -6.82
N ARG A 36 -9.18 1.60 -6.30
CA ARG A 36 -10.60 1.95 -6.29
C ARG A 36 -10.77 3.35 -6.85
N GLU A 37 -11.73 3.50 -7.74
CA GLU A 37 -12.12 4.76 -8.33
C GLU A 37 -13.51 5.15 -7.84
N VAL A 38 -13.70 6.44 -7.54
CA VAL A 38 -15.00 7.01 -7.18
C VAL A 38 -15.54 7.69 -8.42
N VAL A 39 -16.74 7.30 -8.84
CA VAL A 39 -17.43 7.87 -10.00
C VAL A 39 -18.69 8.58 -9.52
N GLU A 40 -18.83 9.84 -9.89
CA GLU A 40 -20.01 10.65 -9.61
C GLU A 40 -20.87 10.74 -10.88
N ILE A 41 -22.14 10.33 -10.78
CA ILE A 41 -23.12 10.37 -11.86
C ILE A 41 -24.26 11.30 -11.42
N GLN A 42 -24.52 12.36 -12.18
CA GLN A 42 -25.60 13.30 -11.89
C GLN A 42 -26.79 13.02 -12.82
N GLU A 43 -27.90 12.54 -12.24
CA GLU A 43 -29.17 12.32 -12.92
C GLU A 43 -30.18 13.38 -12.46
N GLY A 44 -30.21 14.51 -13.19
CA GLY A 44 -31.06 15.65 -12.86
C GLY A 44 -30.71 16.29 -11.52
N LYS A 45 -31.49 16.01 -10.47
CA LYS A 45 -31.29 16.52 -9.09
C LYS A 45 -30.63 15.49 -8.16
N THR A 46 -30.49 14.24 -8.58
CA THR A 46 -29.93 13.17 -7.76
C THR A 46 -28.48 12.92 -8.16
N THR A 47 -27.56 12.91 -7.19
CA THR A 47 -26.15 12.56 -7.42
C THR A 47 -25.90 11.16 -6.88
N VAL A 48 -25.54 10.23 -7.75
CA VAL A 48 -25.17 8.85 -7.41
C VAL A 48 -23.65 8.76 -7.35
N ILE A 49 -23.12 8.26 -6.24
CA ILE A 49 -21.67 8.09 -6.03
C ILE A 49 -21.38 6.59 -5.97
N GLU A 50 -20.67 6.08 -6.97
CA GLU A 50 -20.30 4.65 -7.08
C GLU A 50 -18.80 4.45 -6.82
N GLY A 51 -18.45 3.35 -6.15
CA GLY A 51 -17.06 2.91 -5.99
C GLY A 51 -16.75 1.71 -6.89
N ARG A 52 -15.89 1.88 -7.90
CA ARG A 52 -15.48 0.81 -8.82
C ARG A 52 -14.11 0.28 -8.44
N ILE A 53 -13.97 -1.04 -8.32
CA ILE A 53 -12.67 -1.69 -8.09
C ILE A 53 -12.03 -1.93 -9.46
N THR A 54 -10.92 -1.25 -9.72
CA THR A 54 -10.14 -1.43 -10.96
C THR A 54 -9.13 -2.55 -10.78
N GLU A 55 -8.93 -3.34 -11.84
CA GLU A 55 -7.94 -4.41 -11.82
C GLU A 55 -6.53 -3.84 -11.67
N THR A 56 -5.76 -4.40 -10.74
CA THR A 56 -4.34 -4.10 -10.58
C THR A 56 -3.52 -5.10 -11.37
N PRO A 57 -2.50 -4.67 -12.13
CA PRO A 57 -1.64 -5.60 -12.85
C PRO A 57 -1.02 -6.61 -11.87
N LYS A 58 -1.30 -7.90 -12.10
CA LYS A 58 -0.76 -9.01 -11.31
C LYS A 58 0.16 -9.85 -12.18
N ALA A 59 1.44 -9.55 -12.09
CA ALA A 59 2.52 -10.49 -12.39
C ALA A 59 3.82 -9.95 -11.78
N THR A 60 4.12 -10.29 -10.53
CA THR A 60 5.48 -10.12 -10.02
C THR A 60 6.19 -11.47 -10.13
N PRO A 61 7.37 -11.53 -10.77
CA PRO A 61 8.19 -12.73 -10.76
C PRO A 61 8.59 -13.11 -9.33
N ASN A 62 9.05 -14.35 -9.15
CA ASN A 62 9.58 -14.80 -7.88
C ASN A 62 10.71 -13.87 -7.42
N PRO A 63 10.63 -13.30 -6.20
CA PRO A 63 11.61 -12.34 -5.76
C PRO A 63 12.93 -13.02 -5.39
N PRO A 64 14.07 -12.34 -5.60
CA PRO A 64 15.39 -12.93 -5.37
C PRO A 64 15.70 -13.23 -3.90
N ASN A 65 15.11 -12.48 -2.96
CA ASN A 65 15.28 -12.73 -1.53
C ASN A 65 13.91 -12.81 -0.83
N PRO A 66 13.36 -14.01 -0.58
CA PRO A 66 12.05 -14.16 0.04
C PRO A 66 12.02 -13.76 1.52
N SER A 67 13.17 -13.69 2.20
CA SER A 67 13.27 -13.35 3.63
C SER A 67 13.16 -11.85 3.92
N GLY A 68 13.27 -11.01 2.89
CA GLY A 68 13.20 -9.56 3.02
C GLY A 68 11.81 -9.08 3.48
N GLN A 69 11.77 -8.27 4.55
CA GLN A 69 10.52 -7.74 5.12
C GLN A 69 9.90 -6.62 4.27
N CYS A 70 10.73 -5.85 3.56
CA CYS A 70 10.30 -4.73 2.72
C CYS A 70 10.47 -5.06 1.24
N PRO A 71 9.65 -4.51 0.31
CA PRO A 71 9.80 -4.74 -1.12
C PRO A 71 11.23 -4.47 -1.64
N ILE A 72 11.83 -3.33 -1.29
CA ILE A 72 13.19 -2.97 -1.70
C ILE A 72 14.24 -3.99 -1.20
N CYS A 73 14.07 -4.46 0.02
CA CYS A 73 14.92 -5.46 0.67
C CYS A 73 14.78 -6.82 -0.02
N ARG A 74 13.53 -7.20 -0.33
CA ARG A 74 13.14 -8.45 -0.99
C ARG A 74 13.70 -8.56 -2.41
N TRP A 75 13.85 -7.42 -3.08
CA TRP A 75 14.42 -7.30 -4.42
C TRP A 75 15.93 -6.97 -4.42
N ASN A 76 16.59 -6.94 -3.24
CA ASN A 76 18.02 -6.61 -3.10
C ASN A 76 18.41 -5.27 -3.74
N LEU A 77 17.50 -4.29 -3.72
CA LEU A 77 17.67 -2.94 -4.27
C LEU A 77 18.21 -1.93 -3.25
N LYS A 78 18.42 -2.34 -1.99
CA LYS A 78 18.95 -1.45 -0.95
C LYS A 78 20.28 -0.85 -1.42
N HIS A 79 20.40 0.48 -1.39
CA HIS A 79 21.56 1.26 -1.84
C HIS A 79 21.89 1.20 -3.34
N LYS A 80 21.00 0.68 -4.19
CA LYS A 80 21.24 0.54 -5.64
C LYS A 80 20.41 1.47 -6.51
N TYR A 81 19.43 2.17 -5.94
CA TYR A 81 18.56 3.07 -6.67
C TYR A 81 18.90 4.54 -6.37
N ASN A 82 18.55 5.41 -7.32
CA ASN A 82 18.75 6.84 -7.27
C ASN A 82 17.48 7.60 -7.71
N TYR A 83 17.50 8.95 -7.68
CA TYR A 83 16.38 9.78 -8.12
C TYR A 83 16.09 9.67 -9.63
N GLU A 84 17.04 9.16 -10.41
CA GLU A 84 16.94 8.93 -11.85
C GLU A 84 16.13 7.68 -12.20
N ASP A 85 15.91 6.77 -11.24
CA ASP A 85 15.21 5.49 -11.45
C ASP A 85 13.69 5.65 -11.45
N VAL A 86 13.18 6.32 -12.48
CA VAL A 86 11.75 6.64 -12.68
C VAL A 86 10.88 5.38 -12.62
N LEU A 87 11.36 4.25 -13.14
CA LEU A 87 10.60 2.98 -13.18
C LEU A 87 10.37 2.37 -11.80
N LEU A 88 11.30 2.59 -10.86
CA LEU A 88 11.14 2.13 -9.48
C LEU A 88 10.26 3.12 -8.71
N LEU A 89 10.56 4.41 -8.83
CA LEU A 89 9.89 5.46 -8.08
C LEU A 89 8.41 5.60 -8.47
N SER A 90 8.05 5.39 -9.75
CA SER A 90 6.67 5.45 -10.24
C SER A 90 5.71 4.48 -9.55
N GLN A 91 6.22 3.38 -9.01
CA GLN A 91 5.43 2.36 -8.31
C GLN A 91 4.94 2.84 -6.93
N PHE A 92 5.62 3.83 -6.34
CA PHE A 92 5.35 4.32 -4.98
C PHE A 92 4.65 5.68 -4.95
N ILE A 93 4.28 6.24 -6.11
CA ILE A 93 3.63 7.54 -6.24
C ILE A 93 2.19 7.41 -6.73
N ARG A 94 1.38 8.41 -6.41
CA ARG A 94 0.02 8.60 -6.91
C ARG A 94 0.06 9.26 -8.29
N PRO A 95 -1.01 9.17 -9.09
CA PRO A 95 -1.12 9.87 -10.37
C PRO A 95 -0.90 11.39 -10.29
N HIS A 96 -1.07 12.01 -9.12
CA HIS A 96 -0.86 13.45 -8.91
C HIS A 96 0.55 13.82 -8.38
N GLY A 97 1.47 12.85 -8.30
CA GLY A 97 2.85 13.06 -7.79
C GLY A 97 2.99 12.98 -6.27
N GLY A 98 1.90 12.73 -5.53
CA GLY A 98 1.96 12.51 -4.09
C GLY A 98 2.47 11.11 -3.75
N MET A 99 3.29 10.98 -2.71
CA MET A 99 3.79 9.66 -2.26
C MET A 99 2.69 8.80 -1.63
N LEU A 100 2.74 7.47 -1.86
CA LEU A 100 1.87 6.51 -1.17
C LEU A 100 2.30 6.32 0.29
N PRO A 101 1.35 6.08 1.21
CA PRO A 101 1.68 5.96 2.63
C PRO A 101 2.42 4.64 2.94
N ARG A 102 3.27 4.66 3.97
CA ARG A 102 4.14 3.53 4.36
C ARG A 102 3.39 2.24 4.69
N ASN A 103 2.23 2.37 5.34
CA ASN A 103 1.38 1.23 5.72
C ASN A 103 0.80 0.48 4.51
N ILE A 104 0.69 1.14 3.35
CA ILE A 104 0.22 0.53 2.10
C ILE A 104 1.38 0.01 1.28
N THR A 105 2.49 0.74 1.20
CA THR A 105 3.67 0.34 0.42
C THR A 105 4.47 -0.80 1.06
N GLY A 106 4.40 -0.98 2.39
CA GLY A 106 5.14 -2.04 3.09
C GLY A 106 6.64 -1.78 3.20
N LEU A 107 7.08 -0.54 3.00
CA LEU A 107 8.49 -0.16 3.08
C LEU A 107 8.96 -0.02 4.54
N CYS A 108 10.23 -0.33 4.79
CA CYS A 108 10.92 0.05 6.03
C CYS A 108 10.95 1.58 6.16
N LEU A 109 11.03 2.08 7.40
CA LEU A 109 11.07 3.53 7.65
C LEU A 109 12.23 4.23 6.92
N GLU A 110 13.41 3.61 6.94
CA GLU A 110 14.60 4.13 6.25
C GLU A 110 14.37 4.28 4.74
N GLU A 111 13.91 3.21 4.09
CA GLU A 111 13.70 3.19 2.64
C GLU A 111 12.52 4.07 2.23
N HIS A 112 11.49 4.19 3.07
CA HIS A 112 10.39 5.11 2.82
C HIS A 112 10.87 6.57 2.78
N ARG A 113 11.74 6.99 3.70
CA ARG A 113 12.31 8.35 3.70
C ARG A 113 13.20 8.60 2.49
N LYS A 114 14.06 7.63 2.14
CA LYS A 114 14.92 7.73 0.94
C LYS A 114 14.11 7.88 -0.34
N ILE A 115 13.07 7.06 -0.51
CA ILE A 115 12.19 7.14 -1.69
C ILE A 115 11.45 8.49 -1.70
N GLU A 116 11.01 8.99 -0.54
CA GLU A 116 10.37 10.31 -0.45
C GLU A 116 11.30 11.43 -0.96
N GLU A 117 12.56 11.40 -0.55
CA GLU A 117 13.58 12.35 -1.02
C GLU A 117 13.87 12.20 -2.51
N CYS A 118 14.02 10.96 -2.99
CA CYS A 118 14.23 10.67 -4.41
C CYS A 118 13.06 11.17 -5.28
N VAL A 119 11.82 10.96 -4.84
CA VAL A 119 10.62 11.47 -5.53
C VAL A 119 10.61 13.01 -5.57
N LYS A 120 10.96 13.67 -4.46
CA LYS A 120 11.07 15.14 -4.41
C LYS A 120 12.14 15.66 -5.37
N MET A 121 13.28 14.98 -5.47
CA MET A 121 14.35 15.33 -6.41
C MET A 121 13.89 15.10 -7.87
N ALA A 122 13.31 13.95 -8.17
CA ALA A 122 12.81 13.62 -9.51
C ALA A 122 11.74 14.60 -10.01
N HIS A 123 10.85 15.09 -9.14
CA HIS A 123 9.89 16.14 -9.50
C HIS A 123 10.57 17.48 -9.82
N ARG A 124 11.65 17.85 -9.09
CA ARG A 124 12.41 19.08 -9.36
C ARG A 124 13.18 18.99 -10.67
N ALA A 125 13.74 17.82 -10.97
CA ALA A 125 14.41 17.50 -12.22
C ALA A 125 13.45 17.35 -13.42
N GLY A 126 12.14 17.28 -13.17
CA GLY A 126 11.14 17.16 -14.23
C GLY A 126 11.03 15.76 -14.84
N LEU A 127 11.51 14.72 -14.16
CA LEU A 127 11.46 13.32 -14.60
C LEU A 127 10.04 12.74 -14.60
N PHE A 128 9.11 13.39 -13.91
CA PHE A 128 7.69 13.00 -13.82
C PHE A 128 6.77 14.03 -14.50
N PRO A 129 6.70 14.07 -15.85
CA PRO A 129 5.83 15.00 -16.56
C PRO A 129 4.33 14.69 -16.38
N ASP A 130 3.97 13.42 -16.34
CA ASP A 130 2.56 12.96 -16.28
C ASP A 130 1.98 13.02 -14.85
N HIS A 131 2.84 13.08 -13.83
CA HIS A 131 2.43 13.04 -12.43
C HIS A 131 2.33 14.45 -11.85
N ARG A 132 1.46 15.26 -12.44
CA ARG A 132 1.21 16.64 -12.00
C ARG A 132 -0.12 16.79 -11.28
N PRO A 133 -0.25 17.77 -10.37
CA PRO A 133 -1.54 18.11 -9.78
C PRO A 133 -2.54 18.50 -10.88
N ARG A 134 -3.80 18.07 -10.71
CA ARG A 134 -4.90 18.55 -11.55
C ARG A 134 -5.14 20.02 -11.23
N LEU A 135 -5.18 20.85 -12.26
CA LEU A 135 -5.52 22.26 -12.16
C LEU A 135 -7.05 22.43 -12.18
N PRO A 136 -7.62 23.33 -11.36
CA PRO A 136 -9.04 23.64 -11.45
C PRO A 136 -9.37 24.28 -12.80
N GLU A 137 -10.61 24.11 -13.23
CA GLU A 137 -11.12 24.67 -14.48
C GLU A 137 -10.88 26.18 -14.55
N GLY A 138 -10.39 26.66 -15.69
CA GLY A 138 -10.08 28.08 -15.93
C GLY A 138 -8.75 28.57 -15.36
N SER A 139 -7.99 27.75 -14.61
CA SER A 139 -6.66 28.15 -14.14
C SER A 139 -5.56 27.82 -15.15
N LEU A 140 -4.88 28.85 -15.64
CA LEU A 140 -3.72 28.70 -16.52
C LEU A 140 -2.42 28.92 -15.74
N PRO A 141 -1.44 28.00 -15.83
CA PRO A 141 -0.17 28.18 -15.16
C PRO A 141 0.61 29.31 -15.84
N LYS A 142 1.06 30.30 -15.05
CA LYS A 142 1.95 31.36 -15.55
C LYS A 142 3.24 30.75 -16.09
N SER A 143 3.74 31.24 -17.22
CA SER A 143 5.03 30.85 -17.78
C SER A 143 6.16 31.39 -16.88
N LYS A 144 6.69 30.53 -16.02
CA LYS A 144 7.92 30.80 -15.27
C LYS A 144 9.11 30.24 -16.06
N PRO A 145 10.27 30.90 -16.05
CA PRO A 145 11.48 30.33 -16.65
C PRO A 145 11.79 28.99 -15.97
N LYS A 146 11.92 27.93 -16.75
CA LYS A 146 12.33 26.61 -16.25
C LYS A 146 13.84 26.58 -16.16
N LEU A 147 14.36 26.53 -14.94
CA LEU A 147 15.77 26.33 -14.68
C LEU A 147 16.04 24.82 -14.59
N ASN A 148 17.00 24.33 -15.37
CA ASN A 148 17.46 22.95 -15.30
C ASN A 148 18.19 22.75 -13.97
N ARG A 149 17.70 21.83 -13.14
CA ARG A 149 18.23 21.51 -11.81
C ARG A 149 17.82 20.13 -11.35
#